data_AF-A0A645I673-F1
#
_entry.id   AF-A0A645I673-F1
#
_cell.length_a   1.000
_cell.length_b   1.000
_cell.length_c   1.000
_cell.angle_alpha   90.00
_cell.angle_beta   90.00
_cell.angle_gamma   90.00
#
_symmetry.space_group_name_H-M   'P 1'
#
loop_
_entity.id
_entity.type
_entity.pdbx_description
1 polymer ?
#
loop_
_entity_poly.entity_id
_entity_poly.type
_entity_poly.pdbx_seq_one_letter_code
_entity_poly.pdbx_strand_id
1 'polypeptide(L)' 'MEASMHRLIRRTAAKVRNCGAPGIHVVLAWLTLLEIEIRDIVTIIEDVRYRLDRSSAHRFLSRELEAGEAGA' A
#
# COMPACT_ATOMS: atom_id res chain seq x y z
N MET A 1 0.73 -14.39 0.19
CA MET A 1 -0.50 -14.41 -0.62
C MET A 1 -1.32 -13.14 -0.41
N GLU A 2 -1.47 -12.68 0.82
CA GLU A 2 -2.24 -11.46 1.15
C GLU A 2 -1.62 -10.16 0.59
N ALA A 3 -0.32 -9.93 0.77
CA ALA A 3 0.34 -8.74 0.23
C ALA A 3 0.35 -8.67 -1.32
N SER A 4 0.45 -9.81 -2.01
CA SER A 4 0.30 -9.86 -3.47
C SER A 4 -1.10 -9.47 -3.94
N MET A 5 -2.12 -9.81 -3.15
CA MET A 5 -3.50 -9.44 -3.43
C MET A 5 -3.72 -7.94 -3.20
N HIS A 6 -3.19 -7.38 -2.11
CA HIS A 6 -3.22 -5.93 -1.87
C HIS A 6 -2.50 -5.14 -2.95
N ARG A 7 -1.35 -5.62 -3.44
CA ARG A 7 -0.64 -5.03 -4.59
C ARG A 7 -1.50 -5.04 -5.85
N LEU A 8 -2.19 -6.15 -6.14
CA LEU A 8 -3.09 -6.25 -7.29
C LEU A 8 -4.28 -5.29 -7.16
N ILE A 9 -4.95 -5.28 -6.02
CA ILE A 9 -6.09 -4.39 -5.73
C ILE A 9 -5.67 -2.93 -5.85
N ARG A 10 -4.53 -2.55 -5.27
CA ARG A 10 -3.98 -1.19 -5.38
C ARG A 10 -3.75 -0.79 -6.84
N ARG A 11 -3.13 -1.65 -7.64
CA ARG A 11 -2.90 -1.40 -9.08
C ARG A 11 -4.21 -1.23 -9.85
N THR A 12 -5.20 -2.06 -9.57
CA THR A 12 -6.53 -1.97 -10.21
C THR A 12 -7.25 -0.69 -9.79
N ALA A 13 -7.29 -0.37 -8.49
CA ALA A 13 -7.90 0.84 -7.98
C ALA A 13 -7.23 2.10 -8.56
N ALA A 14 -5.90 2.11 -8.71
CA ALA A 14 -5.20 3.21 -9.37
C ALA A 14 -5.63 3.40 -10.83
N LYS A 15 -5.82 2.31 -11.59
CA LYS A 15 -6.33 2.37 -12.97
C LYS A 15 -7.76 2.90 -13.02
N VAL A 16 -8.63 2.43 -12.12
CA VAL A 16 -10.04 2.87 -12.04
C VAL A 16 -10.13 4.34 -11.65
N ARG A 17 -9.34 4.79 -10.67
CA ARG A 17 -9.28 6.20 -10.27
C ARG A 17 -8.83 7.11 -11.42
N ASN A 18 -7.93 6.63 -12.26
CA ASN A 18 -7.33 7.39 -13.36
C ASN A 18 -8.03 7.17 -14.73
N CYS A 19 -9.20 6.53 -14.76
CA CYS A 19 -9.88 6.20 -16.03
C CYS A 19 -10.51 7.42 -16.74
N GLY A 20 -10.55 8.59 -16.08
CA GLY A 20 -11.08 9.84 -16.64
C GLY A 20 -12.61 9.94 -16.66
N ALA A 21 -13.34 8.88 -16.33
CA ALA A 21 -14.79 8.88 -16.27
C ALA A 21 -15.28 9.22 -14.84
N PRO A 22 -16.14 10.24 -14.66
CA PRO A 22 -16.74 10.49 -13.35
C PRO A 22 -17.75 9.40 -12.99
N GLY A 23 -17.71 8.92 -11.75
CA GLY A 23 -18.70 7.97 -11.24
C GLY A 23 -18.35 7.38 -9.87
N ILE A 24 -19.29 6.65 -9.27
CA ILE A 24 -19.13 6.03 -7.95
C ILE A 24 -17.90 5.10 -7.87
N HIS A 25 -17.56 4.46 -8.99
CA HIS A 25 -16.37 3.61 -9.09
C HIS A 25 -15.06 4.36 -8.82
N VAL A 26 -14.96 5.65 -9.16
CA VAL A 26 -13.79 6.49 -8.85
C VAL A 26 -13.70 6.76 -7.35
N VAL A 27 -14.82 7.04 -6.70
CA VAL A 27 -14.89 7.25 -5.24
C VAL A 27 -14.52 5.97 -4.50
N LEU A 28 -15.07 4.83 -4.92
CA LEU A 28 -14.72 3.53 -4.35
C LEU A 28 -13.24 3.21 -4.53
N ALA A 29 -12.69 3.45 -5.73
CA ALA A 29 -11.27 3.27 -5.99
C ALA A 29 -10.40 4.18 -5.10
N TRP A 30 -10.81 5.42 -4.87
CA TRP A 30 -10.12 6.33 -3.96
C TRP A 30 -10.16 5.83 -2.50
N LEU A 31 -11.32 5.42 -2.00
CA LEU A 31 -11.46 4.86 -0.65
C LEU A 31 -10.62 3.60 -0.46
N THR A 32 -10.60 2.71 -1.45
CA THR A 32 -9.75 1.51 -1.44
C THR A 32 -8.26 1.85 -1.37
N LEU A 33 -7.81 2.84 -2.15
CA LEU A 33 -6.42 3.30 -2.10
C LEU A 33 -6.08 3.89 -0.72
N LEU A 34 -7.00 4.64 -0.12
CA LEU A 34 -6.84 5.24 1.19
C LEU A 34 -6.77 4.19 2.30
N GLU A 35 -7.65 3.18 2.28
CA GLU A 35 -7.62 2.06 3.24
C GLU A 35 -6.27 1.33 3.20
N ILE A 36 -5.78 1.05 2.00
CA ILE A 36 -4.49 0.38 1.80
C ILE A 36 -3.34 1.24 2.32
N GLU A 37 -3.37 2.55 2.10
CA GLU A 37 -2.35 3.48 2.60
C GLU A 37 -2.35 3.58 4.13
N ILE A 38 -3.52 3.62 4.76
CA ILE A 38 -3.64 3.58 6.23
C ILE A 38 -3.06 2.26 6.77
N ARG A 39 -3.33 1.14 6.11
CA ARG A 39 -2.79 -0.17 6.51
C ARG A 39 -1.26 -0.19 6.44
N ASP A 40 -0.68 0.32 5.35
CA ASP A 40 0.79 0.40 5.22
C ASP A 40 1.41 1.26 6.34
N ILE A 41 0.79 2.39 6.69
CA ILE A 41 1.24 3.26 7.79
C ILE A 41 1.20 2.51 9.13
N VAL A 42 0.10 1.80 9.41
CA VAL A 42 -0.04 1.00 10.63
C VAL A 42 1.06 -0.06 10.69
N THR A 43 1.32 -0.78 9.60
CA THR A 43 2.39 -1.78 9.53
C THR A 43 3.77 -1.17 9.79
N ILE A 44 4.06 0.03 9.26
CA ILE A 44 5.33 0.73 9.54
C ILE A 44 5.43 1.11 11.02
N ILE A 45 4.35 1.60 11.63
CA ILE A 45 4.33 1.95 13.05
C ILE A 45 4.54 0.70 13.91
N GLU A 46 3.90 -0.41 13.57
CA GLU A 46 4.04 -1.69 14.26
C GLU A 46 5.45 -2.28 14.12
N ASP A 47 6.07 -2.16 12.94
CA ASP A 47 7.46 -2.54 12.70
C ASP A 47 8.42 -1.84 13.68
N VAL A 48 8.27 -0.51 13.81
CA VAL A 48 9.06 0.30 14.75
C VAL A 48 8.73 -0.05 16.21
N ARG A 49 7.45 -0.23 16.54
CA ARG A 49 6.98 -0.49 17.92
C ARG A 49 7.45 -1.84 18.44
N TYR A 50 7.38 -2.88 17.61
CA TYR A 50 7.67 -4.25 18.02
C TYR A 50 9.07 -4.73 17.61
N ARG A 51 9.88 -3.87 16.95
CA ARG A 51 11.20 -4.21 16.41
C ARG A 51 11.13 -5.46 15.53
N LEU A 52 10.12 -5.51 14.67
CA LEU A 52 10.03 -6.58 13.68
C LEU A 52 11.27 -6.48 12.78
N ASP A 53 11.69 -7.63 12.24
CA ASP A 53 12.73 -7.61 11.22
C ASP A 53 12.18 -6.86 10.01
N ARG A 54 12.91 -5.84 9.51
CA ARG A 54 12.49 -5.02 8.36
C ARG A 54 12.07 -5.90 7.19
N SER A 55 12.78 -7.01 6.95
CA SER A 55 12.46 -7.95 5.88
C SER A 55 11.04 -8.53 6.00
N SER A 56 10.58 -8.72 7.23
CA SER A 56 9.24 -9.22 7.54
C SER A 56 8.19 -8.13 7.31
N ALA A 57 8.44 -6.90 7.75
CA ALA A 57 7.50 -5.78 7.53
C ALA A 57 7.33 -5.43 6.05
N HIS A 58 8.44 -5.40 5.27
CA HIS A 58 8.40 -5.19 3.82
C HIS A 58 7.49 -6.18 3.10
N ARG A 59 7.33 -7.40 3.61
CA ARG A 59 6.47 -8.42 3.01
C ARG A 59 5.00 -8.01 3.04
N PHE A 60 4.57 -7.23 4.04
CA PHE A 60 3.17 -6.85 4.25
C PHE A 60 2.77 -5.54 3.55
N LEU A 61 3.75 -4.73 3.14
CA LEU A 61 3.48 -3.45 2.49
C LEU A 61 2.91 -3.62 1.07
N SER A 62 1.91 -2.80 0.78
CA SER A 62 1.28 -2.70 -0.54
C SER A 62 2.14 -1.93 -1.53
N ARG A 63 2.95 -0.99 -1.05
CA ARG A 63 4.01 -0.32 -1.81
C ARG A 63 5.32 -1.03 -1.58
N GLU A 64 6.10 -1.16 -2.65
CA GLU A 64 7.53 -1.39 -2.51
C GLU A 64 8.11 -0.10 -1.89
N LEU A 65 8.68 -0.21 -0.70
CA LEU A 65 9.52 0.85 -0.18
C LEU A 65 10.75 0.86 -1.09
N GLU A 66 10.96 1.93 -1.85
CA GLU A 66 12.28 2.16 -2.41
C GLU A 66 13.23 2.16 -1.23
N ALA A 67 14.26 1.32 -1.31
CA ALA A 67 15.32 1.32 -0.33
C ALA A 67 15.95 2.72 -0.40
N GLY A 68 15.50 3.62 0.47
CA GLY A 68 16.15 4.91 0.66
C GLY A 68 17.62 4.59 0.86
N GLU A 69 18.47 5.20 0.03
CA GLU A 69 19.91 5.00 0.00
C GLU A 69 20.45 4.92 1.43
N ALA A 70 20.66 3.69 1.89
CA ALA A 70 21.54 3.42 3.01
C ALA A 70 22.95 3.55 2.46
N GLY A 71 23.40 4.79 2.25
CA GLY A 71 24.65 5.06 1.54
C GLY A 71 25.01 6.54 1.46
N ALA A 72 25.29 7.17 2.60
CA ALA A 72 26.38 8.14 2.80
C ALA A 72 26.51 8.46 4.30
#